data_AF-A0A9P7Q573-F1
#
_entry.id   AF-A0A9P7Q573-F1
#
_cell.length_a   1.000
_cell.length_b   1.000
_cell.length_c   1.000
_cell.angle_alpha   90.00
_cell.angle_beta   90.00
_cell.angle_gamma   90.00
#
_symmetry.space_group_name_H-M   'P 1'
#
loop_
_entity.id
_entity.type
_entity.pdbx_description
1 polymer ?
#
loop_
_entity_poly.entity_id
_entity_poly.type
_entity_poly.pdbx_seq_one_letter_code
_entity_poly.pdbx_strand_id
1 'polypeptide(L)'
;MGFHEIWDEYFGIPKVNASHLLLSRGESFESDESLQSDLLSLPWVDIDFILQAQQSWADKHARGRCYHHEENVGVFDGDGPEERKFNQHILQHEEGTLKFDARACFEADYVRAISLMANPTLWFVGRRWGTMDILPKVRIPMDLIIGPWNEEKRRRLYWLTRARDCMAGEPFNDISYPWEVKLACLDAVLVHAEEPDRLVINCLLGQWNFTDLPQDEAHKRLVTLRRRLDRGGDAPDIERLLGEVIRTLDDGGPFLAF
;
A
#
# COMPACT_ATOMS: atom_id res chain seq x y z
N MET A 1 -4.47 7.56 22.82
CA MET A 1 -3.89 6.23 22.52
C MET A 1 -3.65 6.23 21.03
N GLY A 2 -2.45 5.90 20.53
CA GLY A 2 -1.93 6.34 19.21
C GLY A 2 -2.86 6.21 17.99
N PHE A 3 -3.76 5.23 17.95
CA PHE A 3 -4.72 5.01 16.84
C PHE A 3 -6.18 5.34 17.18
N HIS A 4 -6.49 5.71 18.43
CA HIS A 4 -7.87 5.84 18.90
C HIS A 4 -8.66 6.87 18.10
N GLU A 5 -8.07 8.04 17.84
CA GLU A 5 -8.75 9.15 17.18
C GLU A 5 -9.09 8.82 15.71
N ILE A 6 -8.11 8.27 14.97
CA ILE A 6 -8.34 7.87 13.57
C ILE A 6 -9.38 6.75 13.48
N TRP A 7 -9.34 5.76 14.38
CA TRP A 7 -10.35 4.70 14.38
C TRP A 7 -11.73 5.22 14.81
N ASP A 8 -11.82 6.11 15.79
CA ASP A 8 -13.10 6.66 16.21
C ASP A 8 -13.79 7.40 15.08
N GLU A 9 -13.03 8.13 14.27
CA GLU A 9 -13.59 8.90 13.17
C GLU A 9 -13.80 8.08 11.89
N TYR A 10 -12.86 7.21 11.52
CA TYR A 10 -12.82 6.59 10.19
C TYR A 10 -13.06 5.08 10.17
N PHE A 11 -13.27 4.42 11.32
CA PHE A 11 -13.50 2.98 11.34
C PHE A 11 -14.66 2.58 10.42
N GLY A 12 -14.36 1.67 9.50
CA GLY A 12 -15.31 1.11 8.54
C GLY A 12 -15.67 2.02 7.37
N ILE A 13 -15.00 3.17 7.21
CA ILE A 13 -15.22 4.09 6.09
C ILE A 13 -14.17 3.80 5.00
N PRO A 14 -14.58 3.45 3.76
CA PRO A 14 -13.66 3.26 2.66
C PRO A 14 -12.80 4.50 2.42
N LYS A 15 -11.52 4.30 2.10
CA LYS A 15 -10.54 5.39 1.98
C LYS A 15 -11.01 6.50 1.06
N VAL A 16 -11.60 6.15 -0.09
CA VAL A 16 -12.13 7.12 -1.06
C VAL A 16 -13.13 8.10 -0.45
N ASN A 17 -13.94 7.64 0.52
CA ASN A 17 -14.91 8.48 1.23
C ASN A 17 -14.24 9.25 2.37
N ALA A 18 -13.29 8.62 3.06
CA ALA A 18 -12.58 9.21 4.19
C ALA A 18 -11.69 10.41 3.77
N SER A 19 -11.04 10.36 2.61
CA SER A 19 -10.19 11.46 2.12
C SER A 19 -10.96 12.75 1.87
N HIS A 20 -12.21 12.66 1.39
CA HIS A 20 -13.07 13.83 1.23
C HIS A 20 -13.36 14.53 2.56
N LEU A 21 -13.49 13.76 3.64
CA LEU A 21 -13.72 14.29 4.98
C LEU A 21 -12.47 14.98 5.52
N LEU A 22 -11.29 14.36 5.39
CA LEU A 22 -10.02 14.97 5.81
C LEU A 22 -9.75 16.32 5.13
N LEU A 23 -9.91 16.39 3.81
CA LEU A 23 -9.66 17.62 3.03
C LEU A 23 -10.55 18.77 3.48
N SER A 24 -11.77 18.48 3.95
CA SER A 24 -12.70 19.51 4.42
C SER A 24 -12.32 20.13 5.77
N ARG A 25 -11.44 19.47 6.54
CA ARG A 25 -11.20 19.79 7.95
C ARG A 25 -10.00 20.70 8.18
N GLY A 26 -8.97 20.63 7.34
CA GLY A 26 -7.80 21.53 7.41
C GLY A 26 -7.00 21.45 8.72
N GLU A 27 -7.16 20.39 9.52
CA GLU A 27 -6.46 20.19 10.79
C GLU A 27 -5.06 19.58 10.57
N SER A 28 -4.11 19.92 11.45
CA SER A 28 -2.76 19.33 11.47
C SER A 28 -2.69 18.20 12.51
N PHE A 29 -2.17 17.05 12.09
CA PHE A 29 -2.05 15.83 12.91
C PHE A 29 -0.58 15.47 13.25
N GLU A 30 0.35 16.41 13.06
CA GLU A 30 1.80 16.11 13.05
C GLU A 30 2.33 15.40 14.31
N SER A 31 1.81 15.76 15.50
CA SER A 31 2.22 15.13 16.77
C SER A 31 1.86 13.64 16.81
N ASP A 32 0.68 13.27 16.32
CA ASP A 32 0.19 11.89 16.36
C ASP A 32 0.76 11.05 15.21
N GLU A 33 1.10 11.69 14.08
CA GLU A 33 1.79 11.04 12.96
C GLU A 33 3.18 10.53 13.36
N SER A 34 3.95 11.33 14.12
CA SER A 34 5.25 10.90 14.64
C SER A 34 5.09 9.74 15.63
N LEU A 35 4.12 9.83 16.54
CA LEU A 35 3.86 8.78 17.52
C LEU A 35 3.47 7.45 16.86
N GLN A 36 2.57 7.48 15.87
CA GLN A 36 2.18 6.29 15.11
C GLN A 36 3.38 5.71 14.34
N SER A 37 4.20 6.57 13.72
CA SER A 37 5.42 6.14 13.01
C SER A 37 6.42 5.45 13.94
N ASP A 38 6.69 6.03 15.11
CA ASP A 38 7.61 5.47 16.10
C ASP A 38 7.10 4.12 16.62
N LEU A 39 5.80 4.03 16.92
CA LEU A 39 5.17 2.80 17.39
C LEU A 39 5.24 1.69 16.34
N LEU A 40 4.90 1.98 15.08
CA LEU A 40 4.92 1.01 13.98
C LEU A 40 6.34 0.59 13.58
N SER A 41 7.36 1.34 14.00
CA SER A 41 8.78 1.00 13.79
C SER A 41 9.37 0.12 14.91
N LEU A 42 8.61 -0.17 15.97
CA LEU A 42 9.10 -1.01 17.06
C LEU A 42 9.24 -2.48 16.61
N PRO A 43 10.32 -3.17 17.01
CA PRO A 43 10.64 -4.51 16.48
C PRO A 43 9.65 -5.61 16.90
N TRP A 44 8.83 -5.34 17.92
CA TRP A 44 7.79 -6.26 18.42
C TRP A 44 6.40 -5.95 17.87
N VAL A 45 6.24 -4.87 17.09
CA VAL A 45 4.99 -4.52 16.44
C VAL A 45 4.95 -5.23 15.08
N ASP A 46 4.34 -6.41 15.08
CA ASP A 46 4.03 -7.20 13.88
C ASP A 46 2.56 -7.03 13.45
N ILE A 47 2.20 -7.67 12.34
CA ILE A 47 0.81 -7.63 11.85
C ILE A 47 -0.20 -8.19 12.87
N ASP A 48 0.16 -9.23 13.64
CA ASP A 48 -0.74 -9.84 14.60
C ASP A 48 -1.04 -8.90 15.77
N PHE A 49 -0.04 -8.19 16.25
CA PHE A 49 -0.19 -7.13 17.25
C PHE A 49 -1.13 -6.03 16.76
N ILE A 50 -0.93 -5.55 15.52
CA ILE A 50 -1.74 -4.47 14.93
C ILE A 50 -3.21 -4.89 14.83
N LEU A 51 -3.48 -6.08 14.29
CA LEU A 51 -4.85 -6.60 14.15
C LEU A 51 -5.51 -6.86 15.50
N GLN A 52 -4.77 -7.35 16.49
CA GLN A 52 -5.27 -7.53 17.86
C GLN A 52 -5.61 -6.19 18.51
N ALA A 53 -4.80 -5.15 18.30
CA ALA A 53 -5.08 -3.81 18.78
C ALA A 53 -6.35 -3.23 18.15
N GLN A 54 -6.52 -3.39 16.83
CA GLN A 54 -7.72 -2.97 16.10
C GLN A 54 -8.97 -3.70 16.60
N GLN A 55 -8.89 -5.02 16.78
CA GLN A 55 -10.00 -5.83 17.32
C GLN A 55 -10.38 -5.39 18.73
N SER A 56 -9.39 -5.22 19.61
CA SER A 56 -9.61 -4.81 21.01
C SER A 56 -10.27 -3.43 21.10
N TRP A 57 -9.88 -2.51 20.21
CA TRP A 57 -10.54 -1.21 20.11
C TRP A 57 -11.98 -1.36 19.59
N ALA A 58 -12.19 -2.13 18.53
CA ALA A 58 -13.51 -2.32 17.92
C ALA A 58 -14.51 -2.97 18.90
N ASP A 59 -14.09 -3.97 19.66
CA ASP A 59 -14.93 -4.62 20.68
C ASP A 59 -15.42 -3.65 21.76
N LYS A 60 -14.64 -2.61 22.05
CA LYS A 60 -14.97 -1.61 23.06
C LYS A 60 -15.71 -0.40 22.50
N HIS A 61 -15.37 0.04 21.28
CA HIS A 61 -15.75 1.34 20.74
C HIS A 61 -16.60 1.27 19.47
N ALA A 62 -16.57 0.16 18.72
CA ALA A 62 -17.25 0.05 17.42
C ALA A 62 -18.68 -0.51 17.50
N ARG A 63 -19.29 -0.55 18.69
CA ARG A 63 -20.66 -1.09 18.85
C ARG A 63 -21.66 -0.29 18.01
N GLY A 64 -22.39 -0.98 17.13
CA GLY A 64 -23.40 -0.38 16.26
C GLY A 64 -22.82 0.28 15.00
N ARG A 65 -21.52 0.14 14.73
CA ARG A 65 -20.87 0.59 13.50
C ARG A 65 -20.67 -0.58 12.54
N CYS A 66 -20.80 -0.32 11.25
CA CYS A 66 -20.52 -1.30 10.19
C CYS A 66 -19.10 -1.10 9.65
N TYR A 67 -18.46 -2.20 9.26
CA TYR A 67 -17.17 -2.19 8.59
C TYR A 67 -17.38 -2.46 7.10
N HIS A 68 -16.90 -1.55 6.24
CA HIS A 68 -17.01 -1.71 4.79
C HIS A 68 -15.64 -1.98 4.19
N HIS A 69 -15.61 -2.91 3.24
CA HIS A 69 -14.44 -3.17 2.40
C HIS A 69 -14.45 -2.24 1.19
N GLU A 70 -13.27 -2.03 0.61
CA GLU A 70 -13.15 -1.32 -0.66
C GLU A 70 -13.28 -2.30 -1.83
N GLU A 71 -14.26 -2.08 -2.69
CA GLU A 71 -14.61 -3.00 -3.77
C GLU A 71 -13.80 -2.74 -5.05
N ASN A 72 -13.27 -1.52 -5.26
CA ASN A 72 -12.65 -1.12 -6.54
C ASN A 72 -11.12 -1.09 -6.48
N VAL A 73 -10.48 -2.26 -6.32
CA VAL A 73 -9.03 -2.35 -6.05
C VAL A 73 -8.12 -2.65 -7.25
N GLY A 74 -8.66 -2.97 -8.43
CA GLY A 74 -7.86 -3.16 -9.66
C GLY A 74 -8.32 -4.29 -10.57
N VAL A 75 -7.42 -4.72 -11.47
CA VAL A 75 -7.66 -5.82 -12.42
C VAL A 75 -7.05 -7.11 -11.85
N PHE A 76 -7.87 -8.15 -11.79
CA PHE A 76 -7.48 -9.47 -11.29
C PHE A 76 -6.96 -10.38 -12.39
N ASP A 77 -6.11 -11.31 -11.99
CA ASP A 77 -5.71 -12.45 -12.82
C ASP A 77 -6.82 -13.54 -12.82
N GLY A 78 -8.01 -13.16 -13.31
CA GLY A 78 -9.19 -14.03 -13.48
C GLY A 78 -10.22 -14.06 -12.34
N ASP A 79 -11.39 -14.63 -12.62
CA ASP A 79 -12.52 -14.84 -11.68
C ASP A 79 -12.26 -16.04 -10.76
N GLY A 80 -11.39 -15.84 -9.77
CA GLY A 80 -10.95 -16.89 -8.84
C GLY A 80 -12.02 -17.31 -7.82
N PRO A 81 -11.92 -18.51 -7.23
CA PRO A 81 -12.73 -18.90 -6.07
C PRO A 81 -12.55 -17.95 -4.88
N GLU A 82 -11.39 -17.31 -4.74
CA GLU A 82 -11.12 -16.35 -3.66
C GLU A 82 -11.91 -15.04 -3.81
N GLU A 83 -12.13 -14.57 -5.04
CA GLU A 83 -12.97 -13.38 -5.28
C GLU A 83 -14.43 -13.64 -4.89
N ARG A 84 -14.95 -14.85 -5.15
CA ARG A 84 -16.29 -15.23 -4.71
C ARG A 84 -16.41 -15.28 -3.18
N LYS A 85 -15.39 -15.81 -2.48
CA LYS A 85 -15.37 -15.81 -1.01
C LYS A 85 -15.30 -14.39 -0.46
N PHE A 86 -14.51 -13.53 -1.09
CA PHE A 86 -14.40 -12.12 -0.74
C PHE A 86 -15.74 -11.39 -0.88
N ASN A 87 -16.41 -11.52 -2.03
CA ASN A 87 -17.72 -10.91 -2.25
C ASN A 87 -18.77 -11.44 -1.26
N GLN A 88 -18.72 -12.72 -0.91
CA GLN A 88 -19.57 -13.28 0.15
C GLN A 88 -19.27 -12.66 1.52
N HIS A 89 -17.99 -12.46 1.86
CA HIS A 89 -17.58 -11.82 3.12
C HIS A 89 -18.08 -10.37 3.22
N ILE A 90 -18.01 -9.60 2.12
CA ILE A 90 -18.58 -8.25 2.04
C ILE A 90 -20.08 -8.26 2.31
N LEU A 91 -20.83 -9.09 1.57
CA LEU A 91 -22.29 -9.16 1.70
C LEU A 91 -22.71 -9.47 3.15
N GLN A 92 -21.98 -10.34 3.83
CA GLN A 92 -22.27 -10.67 5.24
C GLN A 92 -22.05 -9.47 6.18
N HIS A 93 -21.09 -8.60 5.89
CA HIS A 93 -20.90 -7.34 6.63
C HIS A 93 -21.99 -6.32 6.33
N GLU A 94 -22.37 -6.16 5.06
CA GLU A 94 -23.45 -5.24 4.63
C GLU A 94 -24.82 -5.63 5.20
N GLU A 95 -25.11 -6.93 5.24
CA GLU A 95 -26.33 -7.49 5.84
C GLU A 95 -26.29 -7.49 7.38
N GLY A 96 -25.16 -7.12 7.99
CA GLY A 96 -24.97 -7.12 9.45
C GLY A 96 -25.00 -8.53 10.08
N THR A 97 -24.83 -9.57 9.27
CA THR A 97 -24.84 -10.98 9.72
C THR A 97 -23.49 -11.42 10.26
N LEU A 98 -22.41 -10.70 9.91
CA LEU A 98 -21.07 -10.93 10.41
C LEU A 98 -20.60 -9.79 11.31
N LYS A 99 -20.24 -10.14 12.55
CA LYS A 99 -19.56 -9.22 13.46
C LYS A 99 -18.16 -8.92 12.91
N PHE A 100 -17.70 -7.67 13.05
CA PHE A 100 -16.33 -7.29 12.72
C PHE A 100 -15.31 -8.18 13.42
N ASP A 101 -14.43 -8.76 12.60
CA ASP A 101 -13.24 -9.52 12.98
C ASP A 101 -12.07 -8.96 12.18
N ALA A 102 -11.18 -8.21 12.84
CA ALA A 102 -10.07 -7.52 12.19
C ALA A 102 -9.17 -8.47 11.40
N ARG A 103 -8.96 -9.70 11.90
CA ARG A 103 -8.12 -10.70 11.23
C ARG A 103 -8.84 -11.27 10.01
N ALA A 104 -10.10 -11.65 10.14
CA ALA A 104 -10.86 -12.19 9.01
C ALA A 104 -10.97 -11.17 7.88
N CYS A 105 -11.28 -9.90 8.21
CA CYS A 105 -11.35 -8.82 7.23
C CYS A 105 -9.99 -8.60 6.56
N PHE A 106 -8.91 -8.52 7.34
CA PHE A 106 -7.56 -8.35 6.82
C PHE A 106 -7.15 -9.48 5.86
N GLU A 107 -7.36 -10.74 6.24
CA GLU A 107 -6.97 -11.89 5.43
C GLU A 107 -7.77 -11.94 4.11
N ALA A 108 -9.07 -11.61 4.15
CA ALA A 108 -9.89 -11.52 2.95
C ALA A 108 -9.35 -10.46 1.97
N ASP A 109 -9.00 -9.28 2.48
CA ASP A 109 -8.41 -8.20 1.68
C ASP A 109 -6.99 -8.52 1.18
N TYR A 110 -6.17 -9.18 2.01
CA TYR A 110 -4.78 -9.54 1.70
C TYR A 110 -4.69 -10.62 0.61
N VAL A 111 -5.49 -11.69 0.70
CA VAL A 111 -5.58 -12.74 -0.34
C VAL A 111 -5.96 -12.14 -1.69
N ARG A 112 -6.90 -11.19 -1.67
CA ARG A 112 -7.30 -10.45 -2.86
C ARG A 112 -6.16 -9.60 -3.41
N ALA A 113 -5.42 -8.89 -2.56
CA ALA A 113 -4.32 -8.03 -2.97
C ALA A 113 -3.15 -8.79 -3.62
N ILE A 114 -2.85 -10.01 -3.15
CA ILE A 114 -1.83 -10.88 -3.76
C ILE A 114 -2.21 -11.28 -5.19
N SER A 115 -3.50 -11.37 -5.48
CA SER A 115 -4.02 -11.80 -6.80
C SER A 115 -4.12 -10.65 -7.81
N LEU A 116 -3.81 -9.42 -7.40
CA LEU A 116 -3.83 -8.26 -8.29
C LEU A 116 -2.64 -8.28 -9.24
N MET A 117 -2.91 -8.04 -10.51
CA MET A 117 -1.87 -7.81 -11.50
C MET A 117 -1.10 -6.53 -11.15
N ALA A 118 0.18 -6.50 -11.53
CA ALA A 118 0.90 -5.24 -11.56
C ALA A 118 0.26 -4.34 -12.63
N ASN A 119 -0.26 -3.19 -12.21
CA ASN A 119 -0.92 -2.26 -13.12
C ASN A 119 -0.09 -1.00 -13.35
N PRO A 120 0.64 -0.89 -14.47
CA PRO A 120 1.46 0.28 -14.76
C PRO A 120 0.66 1.56 -15.02
N THR A 121 -0.63 1.48 -15.37
CA THR A 121 -1.45 2.68 -15.63
C THR A 121 -2.01 3.28 -14.34
N LEU A 122 -2.05 2.51 -13.27
CA LEU A 122 -2.36 2.97 -11.93
C LEU A 122 -1.03 3.10 -11.18
N TRP A 123 -0.35 4.24 -11.37
CA TRP A 123 0.95 4.57 -10.77
C TRP A 123 1.06 4.32 -9.26
N PHE A 124 -0.07 4.10 -8.56
CA PHE A 124 -0.06 3.45 -7.26
C PHE A 124 -1.38 2.70 -7.01
N VAL A 125 -1.40 1.38 -7.17
CA VAL A 125 -2.62 0.55 -6.95
C VAL A 125 -3.09 0.61 -5.48
N GLY A 126 -2.15 0.72 -4.54
CA GLY A 126 -2.43 0.85 -3.11
C GLY A 126 -3.31 2.05 -2.70
N ARG A 127 -3.46 3.05 -3.57
CA ARG A 127 -4.31 4.25 -3.34
C ARG A 127 -5.75 3.88 -3.06
N ARG A 128 -6.23 2.78 -3.65
CA ARG A 128 -7.62 2.34 -3.57
C ARG A 128 -7.82 1.18 -2.63
N TRP A 129 -6.90 0.90 -1.71
CA TRP A 129 -7.08 -0.22 -0.79
C TRP A 129 -7.64 0.23 0.55
N GLY A 130 -8.65 -0.49 1.02
CA GLY A 130 -9.08 -0.53 2.42
C GLY A 130 -9.66 0.76 2.98
N THR A 131 -9.44 0.91 4.29
CA THR A 131 -9.98 1.95 5.16
C THR A 131 -8.86 2.86 5.68
N MET A 132 -9.21 4.02 6.22
CA MET A 132 -8.23 4.88 6.88
C MET A 132 -8.04 4.45 8.33
N ASP A 133 -6.96 3.71 8.59
CA ASP A 133 -6.62 3.18 9.91
C ASP A 133 -5.40 3.87 10.54
N ILE A 134 -4.66 4.68 9.77
CA ILE A 134 -3.52 5.50 10.24
C ILE A 134 -3.55 6.90 9.62
N LEU A 135 -2.82 7.83 10.24
CA LEU A 135 -2.75 9.21 9.78
C LEU A 135 -1.98 9.38 8.46
N PRO A 136 -2.29 10.42 7.66
CA PRO A 136 -1.75 10.56 6.31
C PRO A 136 -0.24 10.69 6.20
N LYS A 137 0.52 11.17 7.19
CA LYS A 137 1.99 11.26 7.12
C LYS A 137 2.74 10.23 7.98
N VAL A 138 2.08 9.14 8.37
CA VAL A 138 2.75 8.03 9.05
C VAL A 138 3.81 7.41 8.13
N ARG A 139 5.03 7.28 8.65
CA ARG A 139 6.19 6.74 7.93
C ARG A 139 6.13 5.23 7.88
N ILE A 140 6.40 4.67 6.70
CA ILE A 140 6.63 3.23 6.56
C ILE A 140 8.03 2.92 7.08
N PRO A 141 8.19 1.92 7.96
CA PRO A 141 9.49 1.45 8.43
C PRO A 141 10.43 1.13 7.26
N MET A 142 11.68 1.58 7.39
CA MET A 142 12.69 1.47 6.33
C MET A 142 12.92 0.03 5.86
N ASP A 143 12.88 -0.93 6.77
CA ASP A 143 13.07 -2.36 6.49
C ASP A 143 11.90 -3.00 5.73
N LEU A 144 10.76 -2.32 5.62
CA LEU A 144 9.63 -2.66 4.76
C LEU A 144 9.70 -2.00 3.39
N ILE A 145 10.53 -0.96 3.21
CA ILE A 145 10.71 -0.28 1.92
C ILE A 145 11.82 -0.97 1.11
N ILE A 146 12.93 -1.33 1.76
CA ILE A 146 14.12 -1.86 1.05
C ILE A 146 14.19 -3.40 1.03
N GLY A 147 13.28 -4.07 1.73
CA GLY A 147 13.26 -5.52 1.85
C GLY A 147 14.47 -6.10 2.62
N PRO A 148 14.72 -7.42 2.52
CA PRO A 148 13.86 -8.42 1.89
C PRO A 148 12.53 -8.58 2.64
N TRP A 149 11.50 -9.07 1.95
CA TRP A 149 10.15 -9.26 2.49
C TRP A 149 9.86 -10.75 2.71
N ASN A 150 9.83 -11.17 3.98
CA ASN A 150 9.18 -12.42 4.37
C ASN A 150 7.66 -12.22 4.46
N GLU A 151 6.91 -13.28 4.73
CA GLU A 151 5.44 -13.22 4.77
C GLU A 151 4.90 -12.19 5.80
N GLU A 152 5.54 -12.06 6.96
CA GLU A 152 5.16 -11.05 7.96
C GLU A 152 5.33 -9.63 7.40
N LYS A 153 6.50 -9.34 6.83
CA LYS A 153 6.79 -8.03 6.24
C LYS A 153 5.87 -7.69 5.06
N ARG A 154 5.51 -8.69 4.24
CA ARG A 154 4.54 -8.53 3.14
C ARG A 154 3.17 -8.11 3.67
N ARG A 155 2.68 -8.80 4.69
CA ARG A 155 1.40 -8.49 5.36
C ARG A 155 1.40 -7.13 6.03
N ARG A 156 2.49 -6.79 6.74
CA ARG A 156 2.64 -5.51 7.42
C ARG A 156 2.76 -4.35 6.43
N LEU A 157 3.53 -4.53 5.36
CA LEU A 157 3.63 -3.56 4.26
C LEU A 157 2.25 -3.35 3.62
N TYR A 158 1.54 -4.42 3.29
CA TYR A 158 0.18 -4.34 2.77
C TYR A 158 -0.73 -3.56 3.71
N TRP A 159 -0.73 -3.90 5.01
CA TRP A 159 -1.53 -3.22 6.04
C TRP A 159 -1.27 -1.71 6.06
N LEU A 160 0.00 -1.29 6.05
CA LEU A 160 0.36 0.13 6.05
C LEU A 160 -0.12 0.84 4.78
N THR A 161 0.00 0.19 3.62
CA THR A 161 -0.47 0.75 2.35
C THR A 161 -1.99 0.90 2.32
N ARG A 162 -2.75 -0.10 2.79
CA ARG A 162 -4.22 -0.01 2.86
C ARG A 162 -4.70 0.98 3.92
N ALA A 163 -4.02 1.07 5.06
CA ALA A 163 -4.44 1.87 6.22
C ALA A 163 -4.29 3.38 6.01
N ARG A 164 -3.44 3.81 5.09
CA ARG A 164 -3.01 5.21 4.94
C ARG A 164 -3.79 5.96 3.86
N ASP A 165 -4.21 7.20 4.11
CA ASP A 165 -4.73 8.06 3.05
C ASP A 165 -3.68 8.34 1.96
N CYS A 166 -4.08 8.24 0.70
CA CYS A 166 -3.23 8.45 -0.47
C CYS A 166 -3.95 9.21 -1.60
N MET A 167 -5.13 9.78 -1.33
CA MET A 167 -5.97 10.34 -2.41
C MET A 167 -5.49 11.71 -2.89
N ALA A 168 -4.85 12.50 -2.03
CA ALA A 168 -4.31 13.82 -2.40
C ALA A 168 -2.91 13.79 -3.08
N GLY A 169 -2.28 12.62 -3.15
CA GLY A 169 -0.90 12.46 -3.62
C GLY A 169 -0.35 11.08 -3.26
N GLU A 170 0.81 10.69 -3.81
CA GLU A 170 1.42 9.44 -3.36
C GLU A 170 1.87 9.58 -1.91
N PRO A 171 1.65 8.57 -1.06
CA PRO A 171 1.97 8.64 0.36
C PRO A 171 3.46 8.94 0.62
N PHE A 172 4.31 8.54 -0.31
CA PHE A 172 5.76 8.78 -0.23
C PHE A 172 6.17 10.17 -0.72
N ASN A 173 5.30 10.95 -1.36
CA ASN A 173 5.64 12.31 -1.80
C ASN A 173 5.66 13.30 -0.62
N ASP A 174 4.80 13.10 0.37
CA ASP A 174 4.75 13.95 1.57
C ASP A 174 5.87 13.62 2.58
N ILE A 175 6.59 12.51 2.36
CA ILE A 175 7.67 12.02 3.22
C ILE A 175 8.94 11.94 2.37
N SER A 176 9.85 12.90 2.55
CA SER A 176 11.10 12.90 1.79
C SER A 176 12.01 11.73 2.21
N TYR A 177 12.09 10.71 1.36
CA TYR A 177 13.08 9.64 1.46
C TYR A 177 14.33 10.00 0.64
N PRO A 178 15.56 9.75 1.15
CA PRO A 178 16.78 9.92 0.38
C PRO A 178 16.75 9.11 -0.91
N TRP A 179 17.40 9.60 -1.97
CA TRP A 179 17.43 8.91 -3.27
C TRP A 179 18.05 7.51 -3.16
N GLU A 180 18.95 7.29 -2.21
CA GLU A 180 19.55 5.99 -1.91
C GLU A 180 18.48 4.97 -1.50
N VAL A 181 17.48 5.41 -0.72
CA VAL A 181 16.35 4.56 -0.31
C VAL A 181 15.46 4.24 -1.51
N LYS A 182 15.18 5.23 -2.36
CA LYS A 182 14.37 5.06 -3.57
C LYS A 182 15.01 4.03 -4.50
N LEU A 183 16.32 4.14 -4.72
CA LEU A 183 17.06 3.19 -5.55
C LEU A 183 17.17 1.81 -4.90
N ALA A 184 17.41 1.72 -3.59
CA ALA A 184 17.42 0.44 -2.89
C ALA A 184 16.07 -0.28 -2.99
N CYS A 185 14.96 0.46 -2.88
CA CYS A 185 13.61 -0.03 -3.15
C CYS A 185 13.48 -0.54 -4.59
N LEU A 186 13.82 0.29 -5.59
CA LEU A 186 13.73 -0.10 -7.00
C LEU A 186 14.59 -1.35 -7.32
N ASP A 187 15.79 -1.40 -6.75
CA ASP A 187 16.72 -2.51 -6.92
C ASP A 187 16.14 -3.81 -6.34
N ALA A 188 15.61 -3.75 -5.12
CA ALA A 188 15.03 -4.89 -4.43
C ALA A 188 13.72 -5.38 -5.09
N VAL A 189 12.88 -4.46 -5.58
CA VAL A 189 11.56 -4.80 -6.14
C VAL A 189 11.65 -5.28 -7.59
N LEU A 190 12.51 -4.67 -8.43
CA LEU A 190 12.53 -4.94 -9.87
C LEU A 190 13.90 -5.35 -10.42
N VAL A 191 14.96 -4.59 -10.12
CA VAL A 191 16.24 -4.72 -10.84
C VAL A 191 16.93 -6.04 -10.49
N HIS A 192 16.91 -6.43 -9.23
CA HIS A 192 17.61 -7.60 -8.70
C HIS A 192 16.67 -8.71 -8.22
N ALA A 193 15.36 -8.49 -8.20
CA ALA A 193 14.38 -9.53 -7.89
C ALA A 193 14.45 -10.65 -8.93
N GLU A 194 14.68 -11.90 -8.52
CA GLU A 194 14.59 -13.02 -9.48
C GLU A 194 13.18 -13.11 -10.06
N GLU A 195 12.19 -13.15 -9.16
CA GLU A 195 10.76 -13.08 -9.47
C GLU A 195 10.15 -11.85 -8.77
N PRO A 196 9.74 -10.81 -9.51
CA PRO A 196 9.17 -9.61 -8.91
C PRO A 196 7.83 -9.90 -8.23
N ASP A 197 7.71 -9.53 -6.95
CA ASP A 197 6.49 -9.74 -6.16
C ASP A 197 5.43 -8.68 -6.49
N ARG A 198 4.33 -9.10 -7.13
CA ARG A 198 3.19 -8.24 -7.51
C ARG A 198 2.62 -7.44 -6.33
N LEU A 199 2.53 -8.03 -5.14
CA LEU A 199 2.02 -7.34 -3.96
C LEU A 199 2.96 -6.20 -3.57
N VAL A 200 4.26 -6.47 -3.49
CA VAL A 200 5.28 -5.49 -3.11
C VAL A 200 5.35 -4.37 -4.14
N ILE A 201 5.31 -4.71 -5.42
CA ILE A 201 5.19 -3.74 -6.54
C ILE A 201 3.99 -2.81 -6.29
N ASN A 202 2.81 -3.38 -6.07
CA ASN A 202 1.58 -2.61 -5.88
C ASN A 202 1.57 -1.79 -4.58
N CYS A 203 2.39 -2.16 -3.59
CA CYS A 203 2.55 -1.44 -2.32
C CYS A 203 3.57 -0.32 -2.37
N LEU A 204 4.64 -0.45 -3.15
CA LEU A 204 5.82 0.42 -3.06
C LEU A 204 6.12 1.20 -4.32
N LEU A 205 5.82 0.69 -5.52
CA LEU A 205 6.17 1.41 -6.74
C LEU A 205 5.17 2.53 -7.03
N GLY A 206 5.71 3.73 -7.19
CA GLY A 206 5.01 4.91 -7.68
C GLY A 206 5.96 6.00 -8.16
N GLN A 207 5.40 7.15 -8.54
CA GLN A 207 6.11 8.35 -8.96
C GLN A 207 7.24 8.74 -8.00
N TRP A 208 7.05 8.59 -6.69
CA TRP A 208 8.04 8.95 -5.67
C TRP A 208 9.39 8.25 -5.86
N ASN A 209 9.41 7.04 -6.45
CA ASN A 209 10.63 6.28 -6.70
C ASN A 209 11.53 6.94 -7.76
N PHE A 210 10.96 7.80 -8.60
CA PHE A 210 11.62 8.34 -9.80
C PHE A 210 11.94 9.83 -9.70
N THR A 211 11.60 10.48 -8.59
CA THR A 211 11.89 11.88 -8.34
C THR A 211 13.27 12.09 -7.71
N ASP A 212 13.96 13.15 -8.11
CA ASP A 212 15.24 13.61 -7.53
C ASP A 212 16.36 12.56 -7.52
N LEU A 213 16.37 11.64 -8.50
CA LEU A 213 17.42 10.64 -8.64
C LEU A 213 18.69 11.23 -9.31
N PRO A 214 19.90 10.91 -8.83
CA PRO A 214 21.12 11.22 -9.56
C PRO A 214 21.12 10.56 -10.94
N GLN A 215 21.36 11.33 -11.99
CA GLN A 215 21.25 10.88 -13.38
C GLN A 215 22.10 9.64 -13.67
N ASP A 216 23.35 9.61 -13.18
CA ASP A 216 24.26 8.48 -13.40
C ASP A 216 23.74 7.19 -12.73
N GLU A 217 23.13 7.32 -11.54
CA GLU A 217 22.60 6.17 -10.81
C GLU A 217 21.31 5.65 -11.44
N ALA A 218 20.42 6.55 -11.88
CA ALA A 218 19.23 6.23 -12.65
C ALA A 218 19.60 5.52 -13.97
N HIS A 219 20.62 6.01 -14.68
CA HIS A 219 21.07 5.43 -15.94
C HIS A 219 21.59 3.99 -15.77
N LYS A 220 22.30 3.69 -14.68
CA LYS A 220 22.76 2.31 -14.38
C LYS A 220 21.57 1.34 -14.25
N ARG A 221 20.49 1.75 -13.58
CA ARG A 221 19.27 0.93 -13.43
C ARG A 221 18.53 0.80 -14.74
N LEU A 222 18.39 1.89 -15.50
CA LEU A 222 17.80 1.89 -16.84
C LEU A 222 18.46 0.84 -17.76
N VAL A 223 19.78 0.83 -17.84
CA VAL A 223 20.53 -0.16 -18.65
C VAL A 223 20.24 -1.59 -18.19
N THR A 224 20.15 -1.81 -16.88
CA THR A 224 19.89 -3.14 -16.30
C THR A 224 18.47 -3.61 -16.57
N LEU A 225 17.48 -2.72 -16.42
CA LEU A 225 16.07 -3.00 -16.70
C LEU A 225 15.83 -3.29 -18.18
N ARG A 226 16.46 -2.53 -19.09
CA ARG A 226 16.41 -2.82 -20.55
C ARG A 226 16.92 -4.24 -20.86
N ARG A 227 18.07 -4.61 -20.30
CA ARG A 227 18.63 -5.97 -20.48
C ARG A 227 17.71 -7.06 -19.92
N ARG A 228 17.03 -6.79 -18.79
CA ARG A 228 16.05 -7.73 -18.22
C ARG A 228 14.86 -7.91 -19.16
N LEU A 229 14.29 -6.80 -19.64
CA LEU A 229 13.17 -6.83 -20.56
C LEU A 229 13.53 -7.55 -21.88
N ASP A 230 14.72 -7.28 -22.43
CA ASP A 230 15.21 -7.94 -23.65
C ASP A 230 15.43 -9.45 -23.46
N ARG A 231 15.86 -9.87 -22.26
CA ARG A 231 16.00 -11.28 -21.91
C ARG A 231 14.64 -11.97 -21.81
N GLY A 232 13.60 -11.22 -21.40
CA GLY A 232 12.26 -11.73 -21.14
C GLY A 232 12.20 -12.74 -20.00
N GLY A 233 11.03 -13.38 -19.87
CA GLY A 233 10.79 -14.46 -18.91
C GLY A 233 10.05 -14.01 -17.64
N ASP A 234 9.73 -12.73 -17.54
CA ASP A 234 8.82 -12.22 -16.52
C ASP A 234 7.36 -12.45 -16.94
N ALA A 235 6.43 -12.36 -15.99
CA ALA A 235 5.01 -12.41 -16.32
C ALA A 235 4.60 -11.22 -17.22
N PRO A 236 3.60 -11.37 -18.12
CA PRO A 236 3.25 -10.31 -19.08
C PRO A 236 2.90 -8.95 -18.47
N ASP A 237 2.29 -8.95 -17.28
CA ASP A 237 1.98 -7.71 -16.54
C ASP A 237 3.23 -7.04 -15.98
N ILE A 238 4.24 -7.83 -15.58
CA ILE A 238 5.54 -7.36 -15.13
C ILE A 238 6.37 -6.84 -16.31
N GLU A 239 6.39 -7.52 -17.45
CA GLU A 239 7.08 -7.02 -18.65
C GLU A 239 6.51 -5.67 -19.11
N ARG A 240 5.17 -5.53 -19.08
CA ARG A 240 4.50 -4.26 -19.34
C ARG A 240 4.90 -3.17 -18.34
N LEU A 241 4.96 -3.51 -17.04
CA LEU A 241 5.44 -2.59 -16.00
C LEU A 241 6.90 -2.17 -16.24
N LEU A 242 7.79 -3.11 -16.56
CA LEU A 242 9.19 -2.83 -16.87
C LEU A 242 9.32 -1.82 -18.01
N GLY A 243 8.55 -1.98 -19.08
CA GLY A 243 8.53 -1.02 -20.20
C GLY A 243 8.18 0.40 -19.77
N GLU A 244 7.23 0.55 -18.85
CA GLU A 244 6.78 1.84 -18.33
C GLU A 244 7.80 2.48 -17.37
N VAL A 245 8.42 1.67 -16.51
CA VAL A 245 9.54 2.12 -15.66
C VAL A 245 10.72 2.56 -16.51
N ILE A 246 11.06 1.81 -17.56
CA ILE A 246 12.12 2.18 -18.51
C ILE A 246 11.81 3.52 -19.18
N ARG A 247 10.59 3.70 -19.68
CA ARG A 247 10.15 4.97 -20.27
C ARG A 247 10.30 6.13 -19.30
N THR A 248 9.89 5.93 -18.04
CA THR A 248 9.98 6.95 -16.99
C THR A 248 11.41 7.35 -16.66
N LEU A 249 12.33 6.39 -16.61
CA LEU A 249 13.74 6.65 -16.34
C LEU A 249 14.47 7.28 -17.53
N ASP A 250 14.03 7.02 -18.77
CA ASP A 250 14.65 7.53 -20.01
C ASP A 250 14.24 8.98 -20.32
N ASP A 251 13.00 9.37 -20.02
CA ASP A 251 12.46 10.71 -20.30
C ASP A 251 13.06 11.83 -19.42
N GLY A 252 13.84 11.49 -18.38
CA GLY A 252 14.74 12.42 -17.68
C GLY A 252 14.10 13.60 -16.92
N GLY A 253 12.80 13.59 -16.60
CA GLY A 253 12.18 14.72 -15.90
C GLY A 253 10.80 14.46 -15.29
N PRO A 254 10.35 15.32 -14.35
CA PRO A 254 9.18 15.07 -13.51
C PRO A 254 7.90 15.26 -14.33
N PHE A 255 7.06 14.22 -14.40
CA PHE A 255 5.74 14.39 -14.99
C PHE A 255 4.80 15.09 -14.01
N LEU A 256 4.39 16.30 -14.42
CA LEU A 256 3.12 16.98 -14.16
C LEU A 256 2.36 16.50 -12.91
N ALA A 257 2.55 17.25 -11.83
CA ALA A 257 1.60 17.27 -10.71
C ALA A 257 0.20 17.58 -11.28
N PHE A 258 -0.70 16.61 -11.19
CA PHE A 258 -2.14 16.83 -11.18
C PHE A 258 -2.63 16.61 -9.76
#